data_AF-A0A8J2H6Z3-F1
#
_entry.id   AF-A0A8J2H6Z3-F1
#
_cell.length_a   1.000
_cell.length_b   1.000
_cell.length_c   1.000
_cell.angle_alpha   90.00
_cell.angle_beta   90.00
_cell.angle_gamma   90.00
#
_symmetry.space_group_name_H-M   'P 1'
#
loop_
_entity.id
_entity.type
_entity.pdbx_description
1 polymer ?
#
loop_
_entity_poly.entity_id
_entity_poly.type
_entity_poly.pdbx_seq_one_letter_code
_entity_poly.pdbx_strand_id
1 'polypeptide(L)'
;MFWNVAGLRNKDKDFWEYLSEFELVGLMETWIEEKDWPEIKKKLNKGWRWEYIAATREKKRGRAREGMIMEIRKEIDNDEMARKKEGIIGMQLRIDGNIWNVLTVYNRKGDKALLEELDRWLKEKNEGNIIIGGDWNARTGRKGGIEGLNEGRMRWSEDKEVNKAGKNMLELLERKG
;
A
#
# COMPACT_ATOMS: atom_id res chain seq x y z
N MET A 1 -2.14 -5.65 6.70
CA MET A 1 -1.78 -4.35 7.32
C MET A 1 -1.24 -3.41 6.25
N PHE A 2 -1.60 -2.13 6.27
CA PHE A 2 -1.04 -1.11 5.38
C PHE A 2 -0.59 0.10 6.21
N TRP A 3 0.67 0.53 6.08
CA TRP A 3 1.23 1.54 6.96
C TRP A 3 2.22 2.48 6.25
N ASN A 4 1.97 3.80 6.31
CA ASN A 4 2.97 4.81 6.01
C ASN A 4 3.94 4.92 7.21
N VAL A 5 5.18 4.45 7.03
CA VAL A 5 6.15 4.27 8.13
C VAL A 5 7.05 5.48 8.38
N ALA A 6 7.05 6.46 7.47
CA ALA A 6 7.92 7.63 7.48
C ALA A 6 9.40 7.30 7.77
N GLY A 7 9.93 6.35 7.00
CA GLY A 7 11.33 5.90 7.03
C GLY A 7 11.57 4.60 7.80
N LEU A 8 12.31 3.67 7.22
CA LEU A 8 12.63 2.36 7.84
C LEU A 8 13.95 2.29 8.59
N ARG A 9 14.87 3.24 8.38
CA ARG A 9 16.26 3.14 8.88
C ARG A 9 16.36 3.03 10.41
N ASN A 10 15.47 3.71 11.13
CA ASN A 10 15.50 3.83 12.58
C ASN A 10 14.51 2.88 13.28
N LYS A 11 13.87 1.96 12.55
CA LYS A 11 12.94 0.99 13.16
C LYS A 11 13.72 -0.12 13.87
N ASP A 12 13.31 -0.41 15.09
CA ASP A 12 13.90 -1.38 16.01
C ASP A 12 13.31 -2.79 15.82
N LYS A 13 13.73 -3.72 16.69
CA LYS A 13 13.32 -5.12 16.63
C LYS A 13 11.81 -5.28 16.83
N ASP A 14 11.24 -4.58 17.80
CA ASP A 14 9.82 -4.66 18.17
C ASP A 14 8.92 -4.25 17.01
N PHE A 15 9.32 -3.23 16.23
CA PHE A 15 8.63 -2.89 14.98
C PHE A 15 8.56 -4.08 14.02
N TRP A 16 9.67 -4.78 13.78
CA TRP A 16 9.69 -5.92 12.85
C TRP A 16 8.95 -7.15 13.40
N GLU A 17 9.00 -7.37 14.72
CA GLU A 17 8.23 -8.41 15.39
C GLU A 17 6.72 -8.15 15.28
N TYR A 18 6.28 -6.92 15.49
CA TYR A 18 4.88 -6.53 15.29
C TYR A 18 4.42 -6.77 13.84
N LEU A 19 5.23 -6.39 12.86
CA LEU A 19 4.90 -6.66 11.45
C LEU A 19 4.75 -8.16 11.16
N SER A 20 5.48 -9.02 11.89
CA SER A 20 5.42 -10.47 11.71
C SER A 20 4.11 -11.11 12.18
N GLU A 21 3.29 -10.41 12.96
CA GLU A 21 1.98 -10.91 13.41
C GLU A 21 0.94 -10.96 12.28
N PHE A 22 1.18 -10.22 11.19
CA PHE A 22 0.27 -10.17 10.06
C PHE A 22 0.60 -11.25 9.01
N GLU A 23 -0.29 -11.41 8.04
CA GLU A 23 -0.09 -12.30 6.88
C GLU A 23 0.42 -11.53 5.66
N LEU A 24 0.03 -10.25 5.57
CA LEU A 24 0.36 -9.33 4.50
C LEU A 24 0.60 -7.93 5.07
N VAL A 25 1.70 -7.31 4.63
CA VAL A 25 2.13 -5.99 5.08
C VAL A 25 2.47 -5.13 3.86
N GLY A 26 1.79 -4.01 3.67
CA GLY A 26 2.16 -2.96 2.72
C GLY A 26 2.74 -1.75 3.46
N LEU A 27 4.01 -1.40 3.22
CA LEU A 27 4.67 -0.24 3.80
C LEU A 27 4.90 0.83 2.75
N MET A 28 4.64 2.09 3.12
CA MET A 28 4.88 3.27 2.27
C MET A 28 5.78 4.29 2.96
N GLU A 29 6.42 5.15 2.16
CA GLU A 29 7.45 6.09 2.62
C GLU A 29 8.61 5.42 3.36
N THR A 30 9.14 4.34 2.79
CA THR A 30 10.26 3.63 3.40
C THR A 30 11.57 4.44 3.37
N TRP A 31 11.68 5.37 2.41
CA TRP A 31 12.86 6.21 2.14
C TRP A 31 14.16 5.41 1.89
N ILE A 32 14.04 4.17 1.44
CA ILE A 32 15.15 3.28 1.13
C ILE A 32 15.50 3.39 -0.36
N GLU A 33 16.68 3.93 -0.67
CA GLU A 33 17.19 4.04 -2.04
C GLU A 33 17.70 2.69 -2.55
N GLU A 34 17.86 2.55 -3.88
CA GLU A 34 18.23 1.26 -4.49
C GLU A 34 19.50 0.64 -3.87
N LYS A 35 20.51 1.48 -3.63
CA LYS A 35 21.80 1.11 -3.05
C LYS A 35 21.73 0.57 -1.61
N ASP A 36 20.66 0.88 -0.87
CA ASP A 36 20.52 0.55 0.55
C ASP A 36 19.73 -0.76 0.77
N TRP A 37 19.06 -1.29 -0.25
CA TRP A 37 18.29 -2.53 -0.14
C TRP A 37 19.07 -3.74 0.33
N PRO A 38 20.35 -3.96 -0.05
CA PRO A 38 21.11 -5.10 0.47
C PRO A 38 21.15 -5.17 2.00
N GLU A 39 21.10 -4.04 2.70
CA GLU A 39 21.03 -4.01 4.17
C GLU A 39 19.60 -4.25 4.66
N ILE A 40 18.61 -3.65 4.01
CA ILE A 40 17.19 -3.83 4.38
C ILE A 40 16.75 -5.29 4.23
N LYS A 41 17.15 -5.96 3.15
CA LYS A 41 16.85 -7.38 2.90
C LYS A 41 17.30 -8.31 4.03
N LYS A 42 18.34 -7.94 4.79
CA LYS A 42 18.83 -8.72 5.93
C LYS A 42 17.89 -8.63 7.15
N LYS A 43 17.08 -7.57 7.24
CA LYS A 43 16.12 -7.33 8.31
C LYS A 43 14.73 -7.90 8.01
N LEU A 44 14.40 -8.07 6.73
CA LEU A 44 13.12 -8.63 6.30
C LEU A 44 12.98 -10.09 6.76
N ASN A 45 11.74 -10.52 6.99
CA ASN A 45 11.47 -11.85 7.51
C ASN A 45 11.75 -12.92 6.43
N LYS A 46 12.59 -13.92 6.76
CA LYS A 46 12.97 -14.99 5.83
C LYS A 46 11.80 -15.91 5.44
N GLY A 47 10.77 -16.00 6.29
CA GLY A 47 9.53 -16.73 6.01
C GLY A 47 8.60 -16.01 5.03
N TRP A 48 8.98 -14.82 4.56
CA TRP A 48 8.13 -13.97 3.75
C TRP A 48 8.73 -13.76 2.35
N ARG A 49 7.85 -13.58 1.38
CA ARG A 49 8.15 -13.02 0.06
C ARG A 49 7.93 -11.53 0.14
N TRP A 50 8.71 -10.76 -0.60
CA TRP A 50 8.57 -9.32 -0.60
C TRP A 50 8.88 -8.73 -1.96
N GLU A 51 8.23 -7.60 -2.23
CA GLU A 51 8.38 -6.78 -3.40
C GLU A 51 8.56 -5.34 -2.98
N TYR A 52 9.33 -4.57 -3.75
CA TYR A 52 9.60 -3.18 -3.40
C TYR A 52 9.68 -2.26 -4.60
N ILE A 53 9.45 -0.98 -4.33
CA ILE A 53 9.80 0.16 -5.16
C ILE A 53 10.79 1.00 -4.35
N ALA A 54 11.97 1.27 -4.90
CA ALA A 54 12.97 2.06 -4.19
C ALA A 54 12.58 3.54 -4.12
N ALA A 55 13.01 4.19 -3.04
CA ALA A 55 12.91 5.63 -2.89
C ALA A 55 13.84 6.33 -3.89
N THR A 56 13.38 7.46 -4.43
CA THR A 56 14.16 8.28 -5.34
C THR A 56 14.79 9.46 -4.60
N ARG A 57 15.94 9.97 -5.06
CA ARG A 57 16.59 11.14 -4.46
C ARG A 57 16.82 12.19 -5.53
N GLU A 58 16.16 13.34 -5.39
CA GLU A 58 16.32 14.46 -6.32
C GLU A 58 17.52 15.36 -5.99
N LYS A 59 17.91 15.44 -4.71
CA LYS A 59 18.97 16.34 -4.23
C LYS A 59 20.07 15.59 -3.50
N LYS A 60 21.32 16.05 -3.64
CA LYS A 60 22.49 15.47 -2.95
C LYS A 60 22.35 15.44 -1.42
N ARG A 61 21.65 16.41 -0.82
CA ARG A 61 21.36 16.49 0.62
C ARG A 61 19.86 16.39 0.88
N GLY A 62 19.49 15.84 2.05
CA GLY A 62 18.08 15.66 2.46
C GLY A 62 17.65 14.20 2.51
N ARG A 63 16.35 13.95 2.66
CA ARG A 63 15.76 12.60 2.64
C ARG A 63 15.48 12.18 1.20
N ALA A 64 15.60 10.88 0.93
CA ALA A 64 14.98 10.30 -0.26
C ALA A 64 13.46 10.41 -0.13
N ARG A 65 12.75 10.37 -1.26
CA ARG A 65 11.29 10.44 -1.33
C ARG A 65 10.71 9.10 -1.72
N GLU A 66 9.51 8.81 -1.24
CA GLU A 66 8.77 7.58 -1.51
C GLU A 66 9.48 6.32 -0.97
N GLY A 67 9.44 5.23 -1.73
CA GLY A 67 9.81 3.91 -1.28
C GLY A 67 8.60 3.14 -0.75
N MET A 68 8.41 1.92 -1.24
CA MET A 68 7.31 1.04 -0.86
C MET A 68 7.82 -0.39 -0.71
N ILE A 69 7.21 -1.15 0.20
CA ILE A 69 7.41 -2.60 0.35
C ILE A 69 6.03 -3.25 0.42
N MET A 70 5.89 -4.41 -0.19
CA MET A 70 4.82 -5.34 0.10
C MET A 70 5.44 -6.66 0.53
N GLU A 71 5.12 -7.14 1.73
CA GLU A 71 5.55 -8.44 2.25
C GLU A 71 4.34 -9.36 2.43
N ILE A 72 4.53 -10.63 2.11
CA ILE A 72 3.54 -11.68 2.32
C ILE A 72 4.20 -12.98 2.81
N ARG A 73 3.54 -13.72 3.68
CA ARG A 73 4.01 -15.04 4.12
C ARG A 73 4.16 -16.01 2.94
N LYS A 74 5.26 -16.76 2.90
CA LYS A 74 5.55 -17.74 1.83
C LYS A 74 4.54 -18.88 1.74
N GLU A 75 3.84 -19.16 2.84
CA GLU A 75 2.79 -20.17 2.90
C GLU A 75 1.50 -19.77 2.16
N ILE A 76 1.31 -18.48 1.85
CA ILE A 76 0.17 -18.03 1.05
C ILE A 76 0.51 -18.22 -0.43
N ASP A 77 -0.33 -18.98 -1.13
CA ASP A 77 -0.22 -19.15 -2.58
C ASP A 77 -0.43 -17.80 -3.27
N ASN A 78 0.49 -17.45 -4.16
CA ASN A 78 0.43 -16.19 -4.90
C ASN A 78 1.04 -16.38 -6.28
N ASP A 79 0.55 -15.60 -7.24
CA ASP A 79 1.23 -15.43 -8.52
C ASP A 79 2.61 -14.85 -8.24
N GLU A 80 3.66 -15.52 -8.69
CA GLU A 80 5.05 -15.12 -8.44
C GLU A 80 5.37 -13.75 -9.04
N MET A 81 4.60 -13.30 -10.05
CA MET A 81 4.87 -12.03 -10.73
C MET A 81 4.02 -10.89 -10.15
N ALA A 82 4.60 -10.14 -9.21
CA ALA A 82 3.99 -8.90 -8.74
C ALA A 82 4.01 -7.81 -9.82
N ARG A 83 2.91 -7.06 -9.92
CA ARG A 83 2.83 -5.87 -10.77
C ARG A 83 3.32 -4.65 -9.99
N LYS A 84 4.24 -3.89 -10.58
CA LYS A 84 4.81 -2.69 -9.96
C LYS A 84 4.74 -1.51 -10.91
N LYS A 85 4.24 -0.38 -10.41
CA LYS A 85 4.30 0.92 -11.06
C LYS A 85 4.46 1.99 -10.01
N GLU A 86 4.94 3.17 -10.39
CA GLU A 86 5.13 4.29 -9.46
C GLU A 86 3.91 4.49 -8.56
N GLY A 87 4.08 4.29 -7.24
CA GLY A 87 3.02 4.39 -6.24
C GLY A 87 2.07 3.19 -6.10
N ILE A 88 2.28 2.08 -6.81
CA ILE A 88 1.44 0.86 -6.73
C ILE A 88 2.30 -0.42 -6.75
N ILE A 89 2.11 -1.28 -5.75
CA ILE A 89 2.55 -2.68 -5.78
C ILE A 89 1.31 -3.55 -5.69
N GLY A 90 1.13 -4.49 -6.63
CA GLY A 90 -0.01 -5.40 -6.66
C GLY A 90 0.42 -6.85 -6.75
N MET A 91 -0.26 -7.72 -5.99
CA MET A 91 -0.08 -9.17 -6.00
C MET A 91 -1.42 -9.87 -6.09
N GLN A 92 -1.46 -10.99 -6.80
CA GLN A 92 -2.61 -11.88 -6.83
C GLN A 92 -2.34 -13.07 -5.91
N LEU A 93 -3.25 -13.33 -4.98
CA LEU A 93 -3.16 -14.35 -3.95
C LEU A 93 -4.29 -15.36 -4.13
N ARG A 94 -4.07 -16.59 -3.67
CA ARG A 94 -5.13 -17.60 -3.55
C ARG A 94 -5.28 -17.98 -2.08
N ILE A 95 -6.45 -17.68 -1.52
CA ILE A 95 -6.78 -17.91 -0.10
C ILE A 95 -8.13 -18.61 -0.07
N ASP A 96 -8.20 -19.78 0.56
CA ASP A 96 -9.41 -20.61 0.68
C ASP A 96 -10.14 -20.84 -0.65
N GLY A 97 -9.37 -21.11 -1.72
CA GLY A 97 -9.91 -21.32 -3.07
C GLY A 97 -10.35 -20.05 -3.80
N ASN A 98 -10.30 -18.88 -3.15
CA ASN A 98 -10.65 -17.59 -3.73
C ASN A 98 -9.41 -16.87 -4.26
N ILE A 99 -9.57 -16.17 -5.38
CA ILE A 99 -8.54 -15.26 -5.91
C ILE A 99 -8.72 -13.90 -5.23
N TRP A 100 -7.62 -13.34 -4.73
CA TRP A 100 -7.55 -12.02 -4.12
C TRP A 100 -6.50 -11.17 -4.82
N ASN A 101 -6.89 -10.01 -5.34
CA ASN A 101 -5.98 -9.02 -5.90
C ASN A 101 -5.70 -7.97 -4.83
N VAL A 102 -4.51 -8.01 -4.23
CA VAL A 102 -4.12 -7.09 -3.14
C VAL A 102 -3.17 -6.04 -3.67
N LEU A 103 -3.50 -4.77 -3.45
CA LEU A 103 -2.75 -3.62 -3.94
C LEU A 103 -2.34 -2.72 -2.76
N THR A 104 -1.04 -2.44 -2.65
CA THR A 104 -0.49 -1.40 -1.78
C THR A 104 -0.32 -0.11 -2.60
N VAL A 105 -0.95 0.98 -2.17
CA VAL A 105 -0.99 2.26 -2.91
C VAL A 105 -0.38 3.40 -2.10
N TYR A 106 0.39 4.25 -2.76
CA TYR A 106 0.86 5.52 -2.22
C TYR A 106 0.58 6.67 -3.18
N ASN A 107 -0.51 7.40 -2.95
CA ASN A 107 -0.93 8.54 -3.76
C ASN A 107 -0.46 9.87 -3.14
N ARG A 108 0.83 10.19 -3.30
CA ARG A 108 1.49 11.33 -2.63
C ARG A 108 0.87 12.70 -2.91
N LYS A 109 0.41 12.95 -4.13
CA LYS A 109 -0.01 14.29 -4.59
C LYS A 109 -1.47 14.37 -5.03
N GLY A 110 -2.28 13.35 -4.76
CA GLY A 110 -3.57 13.22 -5.43
C GLY A 110 -3.39 13.09 -6.94
N ASP A 111 -2.36 12.36 -7.34
CA ASP A 111 -1.97 12.15 -8.72
C ASP A 111 -3.09 11.42 -9.45
N LYS A 112 -3.65 12.09 -10.46
CA LYS A 112 -4.71 11.52 -11.30
C LYS A 112 -4.16 10.39 -12.16
N ALA A 113 -2.90 10.45 -12.57
CA ALA A 113 -2.27 9.40 -13.37
C ALA A 113 -2.18 8.07 -12.60
N LEU A 114 -1.92 8.12 -11.29
CA LEU A 114 -1.96 6.94 -10.43
C LEU A 114 -3.38 6.35 -10.37
N LEU A 115 -4.42 7.19 -10.24
CA LEU A 115 -5.80 6.72 -10.23
C LEU A 115 -6.23 6.13 -11.59
N GLU A 116 -5.79 6.71 -12.70
CA GLU A 116 -6.02 6.17 -14.05
C GLU A 116 -5.29 4.83 -14.24
N GLU A 117 -4.07 4.70 -13.72
CA GLU A 117 -3.36 3.42 -13.70
C GLU A 117 -4.09 2.36 -12.89
N LEU A 118 -4.54 2.74 -11.70
CA LEU A 118 -5.32 1.86 -10.84
C LEU A 118 -6.61 1.42 -11.54
N ASP A 119 -7.34 2.34 -12.17
CA ASP A 119 -8.56 2.01 -12.93
C ASP A 119 -8.27 1.01 -14.07
N ARG A 120 -7.15 1.16 -14.78
CA ARG A 120 -6.70 0.17 -15.77
C ARG A 120 -6.48 -1.21 -15.15
N TRP A 121 -5.75 -1.29 -14.04
CA TRP A 121 -5.50 -2.56 -13.35
C TRP A 121 -6.81 -3.22 -12.90
N LEU A 122 -7.73 -2.42 -12.34
CA LEU A 122 -9.05 -2.87 -11.92
C LEU A 122 -9.99 -3.22 -13.08
N LYS A 123 -9.69 -2.83 -14.31
CA LYS A 123 -10.44 -3.23 -15.52
C LYS A 123 -9.87 -4.48 -16.18
N GLU A 124 -8.55 -4.66 -16.12
CA GLU A 124 -7.89 -5.86 -16.62
C GLU A 124 -8.17 -7.09 -15.75
N LYS A 125 -8.38 -6.90 -14.45
CA LYS A 125 -8.72 -7.97 -13.51
C LYS A 125 -10.24 -8.10 -13.42
N ASN A 126 -10.79 -9.06 -14.17
CA ASN A 126 -12.23 -9.40 -14.15
C ASN A 126 -12.59 -10.50 -13.13
N GLU A 127 -11.61 -11.09 -12.44
CA GLU A 127 -11.83 -12.21 -11.53
C GLU A 127 -11.16 -12.01 -10.17
N GLY A 128 -11.86 -12.43 -9.12
CA GLY A 128 -11.39 -12.43 -7.74
C GLY A 128 -11.77 -11.17 -6.95
N ASN A 129 -11.66 -11.29 -5.64
CA ASN A 129 -11.87 -10.20 -4.70
C ASN A 129 -10.72 -9.18 -4.80
N ILE A 130 -10.95 -7.94 -4.40
CA ILE A 130 -9.95 -6.87 -4.47
C ILE A 130 -9.79 -6.22 -3.09
N ILE A 131 -8.54 -6.12 -2.64
CA ILE A 131 -8.17 -5.34 -1.46
C ILE A 131 -7.21 -4.25 -1.92
N ILE A 132 -7.56 -2.99 -1.66
CA ILE A 132 -6.69 -1.86 -1.95
C ILE A 132 -6.45 -1.12 -0.64
N GLY A 133 -5.21 -1.10 -0.19
CA GLY A 133 -4.82 -0.42 1.03
C GLY A 133 -3.61 0.47 0.79
N GLY A 134 -3.47 1.50 1.61
CA GLY A 134 -2.41 2.46 1.40
C GLY A 134 -2.71 3.85 1.92
N ASP A 135 -1.87 4.79 1.51
CA ASP A 135 -1.98 6.19 1.86
C ASP A 135 -2.34 6.97 0.59
N TRP A 136 -3.58 7.43 0.57
CA TRP A 136 -4.20 8.06 -0.58
C TRP A 136 -4.01 9.58 -0.61
N ASN A 137 -3.53 10.19 0.50
CA ASN A 137 -3.61 11.63 0.75
C ASN A 137 -4.98 12.24 0.39
N ALA A 138 -6.03 11.42 0.50
CA ALA A 138 -7.40 11.75 0.12
C ALA A 138 -8.22 12.04 1.38
N ARG A 139 -8.82 13.22 1.43
CA ARG A 139 -9.85 13.55 2.42
C ARG A 139 -11.19 13.32 1.75
N THR A 140 -11.98 12.38 2.25
CA THR A 140 -13.31 12.03 1.73
C THR A 140 -14.44 12.61 2.58
N GLY A 141 -14.11 13.42 3.58
CA GLY A 141 -15.07 14.07 4.47
C GLY A 141 -15.93 13.04 5.21
N ARG A 142 -17.23 13.03 4.88
CA ARG A 142 -18.22 12.07 5.41
C ARG A 142 -18.61 10.99 4.39
N LYS A 143 -17.87 10.85 3.29
CA LYS A 143 -18.16 9.91 2.20
C LYS A 143 -17.33 8.63 2.27
N GLY A 144 -16.68 8.35 3.40
CA GLY A 144 -16.02 7.08 3.69
C GLY A 144 -16.13 6.73 5.17
N GLY A 145 -16.01 5.46 5.54
CA GLY A 145 -16.06 5.00 6.92
C GLY A 145 -15.00 3.94 7.18
N ILE A 146 -14.40 3.96 8.36
CA ILE A 146 -13.59 2.84 8.87
C ILE A 146 -14.56 1.96 9.66
N GLU A 147 -14.74 0.72 9.24
CA GLU A 147 -15.19 -0.33 10.16
C GLU A 147 -13.99 -0.66 11.04
N GLY A 148 -13.94 -0.05 12.23
CA GLY A 148 -12.82 -0.22 13.13
C GLY A 148 -12.69 -1.69 13.53
N LEU A 149 -11.46 -2.22 13.51
CA LEU A 149 -11.11 -3.55 14.03
C LEU A 149 -11.53 -3.76 15.49
N ASN A 150 -11.89 -2.68 16.21
CA ASN A 150 -12.56 -2.74 17.49
C ASN A 150 -13.79 -1.81 17.50
N GLU A 151 -14.95 -2.39 17.79
CA GLU A 151 -16.16 -1.73 18.32
C GLU A 151 -17.02 -0.84 17.39
N GLY A 152 -17.17 -1.16 16.10
CA GLY A 152 -18.33 -0.70 15.30
C GLY A 152 -18.55 0.82 15.20
N ARG A 153 -17.58 1.64 15.62
CA ARG A 153 -17.65 3.10 15.58
C ARG A 153 -17.06 3.59 14.27
N MET A 154 -17.95 4.03 13.37
CA MET A 154 -17.56 4.74 12.17
C MET A 154 -16.84 6.05 12.53
N ARG A 155 -15.55 6.13 12.23
CA ARG A 155 -14.78 7.38 12.32
C ARG A 155 -14.94 8.18 11.02
N TRP A 156 -15.48 9.39 11.15
CA TRP A 156 -15.58 10.37 10.07
C TRP A 156 -14.46 11.40 10.14
N SER A 157 -14.18 12.09 9.02
CA SER A 157 -13.31 13.27 9.08
C SER A 157 -13.95 14.36 9.93
N GLU A 158 -13.21 14.89 10.91
CA GLU A 158 -13.68 15.96 11.79
C GLU A 158 -13.96 17.26 11.02
N ASP A 159 -13.06 17.60 10.08
CA ASP A 159 -13.15 18.79 9.23
C ASP A 159 -14.23 18.67 8.13
N LYS A 160 -14.73 17.46 7.88
CA LYS A 160 -15.68 17.10 6.80
C LYS A 160 -15.19 17.51 5.40
N GLU A 161 -13.92 17.84 5.24
CA GLU A 161 -13.39 18.35 3.98
C GLU A 161 -13.26 17.23 2.95
N VAL A 162 -13.58 17.57 1.70
CA VAL A 162 -13.28 16.72 0.55
C VAL A 162 -12.26 17.42 -0.33
N ASN A 163 -11.01 16.94 -0.29
CA ASN A 163 -9.94 17.50 -1.11
C ASN A 163 -10.01 16.96 -2.55
N LYS A 164 -9.21 17.53 -3.47
CA LYS A 164 -9.21 17.11 -4.90
C LYS A 164 -8.95 15.61 -5.07
N ALA A 165 -7.99 15.06 -4.31
CA ALA A 165 -7.68 13.63 -4.32
C ALA A 165 -8.89 12.78 -3.88
N GLY A 166 -9.58 13.20 -2.83
CA GLY A 166 -10.81 12.56 -2.33
C GLY A 166 -11.95 12.61 -3.34
N LYS A 167 -12.15 13.74 -4.04
CA LYS A 167 -13.15 13.82 -5.11
C LYS A 167 -12.86 12.80 -6.22
N ASN A 168 -11.62 12.79 -6.73
CA ASN A 168 -11.23 11.85 -7.78
C ASN A 168 -11.36 10.38 -7.35
N MET A 169 -11.03 10.07 -6.08
CA MET A 169 -11.17 8.72 -5.53
C MET A 169 -12.64 8.30 -5.45
N LEU A 170 -13.53 9.18 -4.97
CA LEU A 170 -14.96 8.91 -4.91
C LEU A 170 -15.56 8.71 -6.30
N GLU A 171 -15.18 9.53 -7.28
CA GLU A 171 -15.59 9.35 -8.68
C GLU A 171 -15.16 8.00 -9.26
N LEU A 172 -13.96 7.51 -8.91
CA LEU A 172 -13.49 6.19 -9.31
C LEU A 172 -14.35 5.08 -8.71
N LEU A 173 -14.70 5.19 -7.42
CA LEU A 173 -15.55 4.24 -6.71
C LEU A 173 -16.98 4.21 -7.28
N GLU A 174 -17.57 5.38 -7.53
CA GLU A 174 -18.91 5.51 -8.12
C GLU A 174 -19.01 4.89 -9.52
N ARG A 175 -17.93 4.88 -10.31
CA ARG A 175 -17.90 4.20 -11.63
C ARG A 175 -17.82 2.69 -11.55
N LYS A 176 -17.42 2.14 -10.40
CA LYS A 176 -17.21 0.70 -10.17
C LYS A 176 -18.35 0.07 -9.37
N GLY A 177 -19.24 0.88 -8.79
CA GLY A 177 -20.45 0.48 -8.05
C GLY A 177 -21.70 0.52 -8.91
#